data_AF-A0A2V6U5P6-F1
#
_entry.id   AF-A0A2V6U5P6-F1
#
_cell.length_a   1.000
_cell.length_b   1.000
_cell.length_c   1.000
_cell.angle_alpha   90.00
_cell.angle_beta   90.00
_cell.angle_gamma   90.00
#
_symmetry.space_group_name_H-M   'P 1'
#
loop_
_entity.id
_entity.type
_entity.pdbx_description
1 polymer ?
#
loop_
_entity_poly.entity_id
_entity_poly.type
_entity_poly.pdbx_seq_one_letter_code
_entity_poly.pdbx_strand_id
1 'polypeptide(L)'
;MSRGASEDLVAKLGDYERSDLPERTKAALRLADRLTGAEPTVDETFYEALRRHFSDDQILDLGMTISFASGWQRFIEAFGIVPDRWRDGLPPPFHALQPRD
;
A
#
# COMPACT_ATOMS: atom_id res chain seq x y z
N MET A 1 16.83 -1.00 -12.67
CA MET A 1 17.36 -0.23 -11.54
C MET A 1 16.32 -0.24 -10.43
N SER A 2 16.60 -0.89 -9.30
CA SER A 2 15.71 -0.83 -8.12
C SER A 2 15.67 0.62 -7.64
N ARG A 3 14.46 1.19 -7.50
CA ARG A 3 14.28 2.54 -6.94
C ARG A 3 14.46 2.46 -5.41
N GLY A 4 15.71 2.41 -4.96
CA GLY A 4 16.12 2.83 -3.61
C GLY A 4 15.78 1.93 -2.42
N ALA A 5 14.86 0.96 -2.53
CA ALA A 5 14.62 0.00 -1.44
C ALA A 5 15.57 -1.20 -1.55
N SER A 6 16.31 -1.50 -0.48
CA SER A 6 17.03 -2.77 -0.35
C SER A 6 16.03 -3.92 -0.16
N GLU A 7 16.44 -5.15 -0.49
CA GLU A 7 15.62 -6.33 -0.21
C GLU A 7 15.28 -6.44 1.28
N ASP A 8 16.23 -6.09 2.15
CA ASP A 8 16.03 -6.00 3.60
C ASP A 8 14.93 -5.00 3.99
N LEU A 9 14.84 -3.86 3.29
CA LEU A 9 13.79 -2.87 3.55
C LEU A 9 12.42 -3.41 3.15
N VAL A 10 12.35 -4.13 2.02
CA VAL A 10 11.11 -4.76 1.54
C VAL A 10 10.67 -5.87 2.51
N ALA A 11 11.61 -6.67 3.02
CA ALA A 11 11.32 -7.75 3.96
C ALA A 11 10.66 -7.24 5.24
N LYS A 12 11.02 -6.04 5.71
CA LYS A 12 10.42 -5.41 6.90
C LYS A 12 8.94 -5.07 6.73
N LEU A 13 8.43 -4.92 5.50
CA LEU A 13 7.03 -4.56 5.26
C LEU A 13 6.05 -5.65 5.71
N GLY A 14 6.47 -6.92 5.77
CA GLY A 14 5.61 -8.02 6.21
C GLY A 14 5.20 -7.95 7.69
N ASP A 15 6.02 -7.30 8.53
CA ASP A 15 5.74 -7.04 9.95
C ASP A 15 6.45 -5.76 10.38
N TYR A 16 6.03 -4.65 9.76
CA TYR A 16 6.72 -3.37 9.93
C TYR A 16 6.59 -2.83 11.36
N GLU A 17 5.54 -3.20 12.08
CA GLU A 17 5.30 -2.80 13.48
C GLU A 17 6.44 -3.26 14.39
N ARG A 18 6.88 -4.51 14.20
CA ARG A 18 7.96 -5.14 14.98
C ARG A 18 9.36 -4.90 14.41
N SER A 19 9.45 -4.16 13.30
CA SER A 19 10.72 -3.78 12.69
C SER A 19 11.39 -2.59 13.40
N ASP A 20 12.64 -2.34 13.03
CA ASP A 20 13.46 -1.18 13.38
C ASP A 20 13.20 0.05 12.48
N LEU A 21 12.12 0.05 11.69
CA LEU A 21 11.76 1.19 10.86
C LEU A 21 11.50 2.45 11.73
N PRO A 22 11.82 3.65 11.23
CA PRO A 22 11.48 4.89 11.93
C PRO A 22 9.97 4.97 12.20
N GLU A 23 9.56 5.48 13.36
CA GLU A 23 8.12 5.61 13.69
C GLU A 23 7.36 6.46 12.68
N ARG A 24 7.99 7.47 12.07
CA ARG A 24 7.42 8.24 10.95
C ARG A 24 7.04 7.32 9.77
N THR A 25 7.90 6.36 9.42
CA THR A 25 7.64 5.39 8.37
C THR A 25 6.52 4.43 8.76
N LYS A 26 6.53 3.90 9.99
CA LYS A 26 5.45 3.04 10.48
C LYS A 26 4.11 3.76 10.50
N ALA A 27 4.07 5.03 10.89
CA ALA A 27 2.86 5.85 10.85
C ALA A 27 2.30 5.99 9.43
N ALA A 28 3.14 6.18 8.41
CA ALA A 28 2.71 6.19 7.01
C ALA A 28 2.21 4.82 6.54
N LEU A 29 2.83 3.72 6.98
CA LEU A 29 2.38 2.35 6.66
C LEU A 29 1.03 2.03 7.30
N ARG A 30 0.79 2.45 8.55
CA ARG A 30 -0.53 2.34 9.19
C ARG A 30 -1.61 3.10 8.42
N LEU A 31 -1.27 4.29 7.89
CA LEU A 31 -2.19 5.04 7.03
C LEU A 31 -2.48 4.27 5.73
N ALA A 32 -1.46 3.63 5.13
CA ALA A 32 -1.65 2.79 3.96
C ALA A 32 -2.57 1.60 4.24
N ASP A 33 -2.37 0.88 5.33
CA ASP A 33 -3.23 -0.24 5.72
C ASP A 33 -4.70 0.20 5.88
N ARG A 34 -4.94 1.34 6.54
CA ARG A 34 -6.30 1.88 6.71
C ARG A 34 -6.93 2.30 5.39
N LEU A 35 -6.21 3.00 4.52
CA LEU A 35 -6.76 3.52 3.27
C LEU A 35 -6.94 2.44 2.19
N THR A 36 -6.20 1.34 2.26
CA THR A 36 -6.30 0.23 1.30
C THR A 36 -7.25 -0.89 1.71
N GLY A 37 -7.71 -0.88 2.97
CA GLY A 37 -8.71 -1.82 3.49
C GLY A 37 -10.09 -1.71 2.81
N ALA A 38 -10.96 -2.68 3.11
CA ALA A 38 -12.31 -2.74 2.55
C ALA A 38 -13.20 -1.55 2.97
N GLU A 39 -12.96 -1.02 4.17
CA GLU A 39 -13.67 0.14 4.72
C GLU A 39 -12.63 1.19 5.17
N PRO A 40 -12.25 2.13 4.27
CA PRO A 40 -11.21 3.10 4.58
C PRO A 40 -11.71 4.13 5.58
N THR A 41 -11.12 4.14 6.77
CA THR A 41 -11.50 5.03 7.88
C THR A 41 -10.29 5.66 8.56
N VAL A 42 -10.41 6.94 8.90
CA VAL A 42 -9.44 7.69 9.72
C VAL A 42 -10.23 8.39 10.81
N ASP A 43 -10.08 7.90 12.03
CA ASP A 43 -10.65 8.52 13.22
C ASP A 43 -9.75 9.66 13.73
N GLU A 44 -10.31 10.53 14.57
CA GLU A 44 -9.61 11.68 15.15
C GLU A 44 -8.34 11.26 15.93
N THR A 45 -8.40 10.14 16.65
CA THR A 45 -7.27 9.67 17.47
C THR A 45 -6.08 9.28 16.58
N PHE A 46 -6.37 8.64 15.44
CA PHE A 46 -5.36 8.27 14.46
C PHE A 46 -4.86 9.49 13.68
N TYR A 47 -5.74 10.42 13.33
CA TYR A 47 -5.33 11.67 12.68
C TYR A 47 -4.35 12.45 13.56
N GLU A 48 -4.66 12.62 14.85
CA GLU A 48 -3.76 13.27 15.81
C GLU A 48 -2.45 12.48 16.03
N ALA A 49 -2.47 11.15 15.89
CA ALA A 49 -1.24 10.36 15.90
C ALA A 49 -0.36 10.62 14.67
N LEU A 50 -0.95 10.81 13.48
CA LEU A 50 -0.23 11.17 12.25
C LEU A 50 0.41 12.56 12.38
N ARG A 51 -0.30 13.52 12.98
CA ARG A 51 0.20 14.90 13.18
C ARG A 51 1.45 15.01 14.05
N ARG A 52 1.78 13.96 14.81
CA ARG A 52 3.06 13.89 15.55
C ARG A 52 4.27 13.73 14.62
N HIS A 53 4.05 13.31 13.37
CA HIS A 53 5.11 12.96 12.42
C HIS A 53 5.01 13.70 11.06
N PHE A 54 3.84 14.26 10.76
CA PHE A 54 3.52 14.87 9.48
C PHE A 54 2.72 16.16 9.69
N SER A 55 2.91 17.15 8.82
CA SER A 55 1.98 18.27 8.71
C SER A 55 0.69 17.82 8.00
N ASP A 56 -0.37 18.61 8.12
CA ASP A 56 -1.65 18.35 7.44
C ASP A 56 -1.45 18.23 5.92
N ASP A 57 -0.64 19.10 5.31
CA ASP A 57 -0.28 19.01 3.88
C ASP A 57 0.43 17.70 3.55
N GLN A 58 1.35 17.24 4.40
CA GLN A 58 2.04 15.96 4.20
C GLN A 58 1.08 14.78 4.35
N ILE A 59 0.11 14.84 5.27
CA ILE A 59 -0.91 13.80 5.42
C ILE A 59 -1.80 13.74 4.18
N LEU A 60 -2.17 14.90 3.63
CA LEU A 60 -2.96 14.99 2.40
C LEU A 60 -2.20 14.39 1.20
N ASP A 61 -0.92 14.77 1.02
CA ASP A 61 -0.08 14.23 -0.05
C ASP A 61 0.15 12.72 0.07
N LEU A 62 0.38 12.23 1.30
CA LEU A 62 0.50 10.80 1.59
C LEU A 62 -0.80 10.06 1.25
N GLY A 63 -1.93 10.55 1.76
CA GLY A 63 -3.24 9.96 1.51
C GLY A 63 -3.59 9.90 0.02
N MET A 64 -3.31 10.98 -0.72
CA MET A 64 -3.50 11.04 -2.16
C MET A 64 -2.64 9.98 -2.87
N THR A 65 -1.34 9.92 -2.55
CA THR A 65 -0.39 9.00 -3.18
C THR A 65 -0.77 7.55 -2.94
N ILE A 66 -1.11 7.20 -1.70
CA ILE A 66 -1.54 5.86 -1.29
C ILE A 66 -2.82 5.47 -2.03
N SER A 67 -3.82 6.36 -2.00
CA SER A 67 -5.13 6.09 -2.60
C SER A 67 -5.02 5.92 -4.11
N PHE A 68 -4.19 6.73 -4.78
CA PHE A 68 -3.93 6.62 -6.21
C PHE A 68 -3.26 5.28 -6.55
N ALA A 69 -2.20 4.90 -5.83
CA ALA A 69 -1.49 3.64 -6.05
C ALA A 69 -2.40 2.42 -5.81
N SER A 70 -3.18 2.44 -4.73
CA SER A 70 -4.16 1.39 -4.41
C SER A 70 -5.26 1.27 -5.46
N GLY A 71 -5.83 2.40 -5.89
CA GLY A 71 -6.83 2.43 -6.96
C GLY A 71 -6.30 1.85 -8.27
N TRP A 72 -5.06 2.19 -8.62
CA TRP A 72 -4.39 1.65 -9.81
C TRP A 72 -4.14 0.14 -9.70
N GLN A 73 -3.71 -0.36 -8.54
CA GLN A 73 -3.56 -1.79 -8.30
C GLN A 73 -4.89 -2.53 -8.48
N ARG A 74 -5.98 -2.03 -7.87
CA ARG A 74 -7.31 -2.62 -7.99
C ARG A 74 -7.79 -2.68 -9.44
N PHE A 75 -7.51 -1.63 -10.23
CA PHE A 75 -7.79 -1.62 -11.66
C PHE A 75 -7.00 -2.71 -12.41
N ILE A 76 -5.69 -2.80 -12.19
CA ILE A 76 -4.84 -3.85 -12.78
C ILE A 76 -5.38 -5.24 -12.48
N GLU A 77 -5.69 -5.51 -11.21
CA GLU A 77 -6.24 -6.79 -10.76
C GLU A 77 -7.60 -7.09 -11.40
N ALA A 78 -8.50 -6.10 -11.38
CA ALA A 78 -9.84 -6.21 -11.94
C ALA A 78 -9.86 -6.41 -13.46
N PHE A 79 -8.78 -6.14 -14.18
CA PHE A 79 -8.69 -6.38 -15.62
C PHE A 79 -7.70 -7.50 -15.97
N GLY A 80 -7.11 -8.16 -14.98
CA GLY A 80 -6.14 -9.24 -15.23
C GLY A 80 -4.87 -8.76 -15.93
N ILE A 81 -4.47 -7.49 -15.75
CA ILE A 81 -3.34 -6.90 -16.46
C ILE A 81 -2.03 -7.42 -15.87
N VAL A 82 -1.27 -8.18 -16.66
CA VAL A 82 -0.02 -8.83 -16.23
C VAL A 82 1.19 -8.22 -16.95
N PRO A 83 2.39 -8.25 -16.36
CA PRO A 83 3.61 -7.79 -17.03
C PRO A 83 3.92 -8.63 -18.29
N ASP A 84 4.50 -8.03 -19.33
CA ASP A 84 4.87 -8.72 -20.59
C ASP A 84 5.77 -9.97 -20.39
N ARG A 85 6.54 -10.00 -19.31
CA ARG A 85 7.39 -11.16 -18.92
C ARG A 85 6.61 -12.33 -18.33
N TRP A 86 5.33 -12.14 -18.01
CA TRP A 86 4.46 -13.19 -17.51
C TRP A 86 4.08 -14.12 -18.67
N ARG A 87 4.16 -15.42 -18.42
CA ARG A 87 3.97 -16.45 -19.47
C ARG A 87 2.59 -17.07 -19.34
N ASP A 88 1.97 -17.34 -20.49
CA ASP A 88 0.69 -18.04 -20.56
C ASP A 88 0.74 -19.37 -19.80
N GLY A 89 -0.31 -19.64 -19.03
CA GLY A 89 -0.47 -20.87 -18.24
C GLY A 89 0.08 -20.83 -16.80
N LEU A 90 0.73 -19.74 -16.38
CA LEU A 90 1.05 -19.52 -14.96
C LEU A 90 -0.17 -18.93 -14.22
N PRO A 91 -0.34 -19.18 -12.92
CA PRO A 91 -1.32 -18.46 -12.13
C PRO A 91 -0.98 -16.96 -12.11
N PRO A 92 -1.97 -16.06 -12.18
CA PRO A 92 -1.71 -14.64 -12.09
C PRO A 92 -1.12 -14.30 -10.72
N PRO A 93 -0.26 -13.27 -10.64
CA PRO A 93 0.44 -12.90 -9.40
C PRO A 93 -0.50 -12.29 -8.34
N PHE A 94 -1.76 -12.08 -8.69
CA PHE A 94 -2.84 -11.56 -7.85
C PHE A 94 -4.12 -12.36 -8.13
N HIS A 95 -5.10 -12.26 -7.22
CA HIS A 95 -6.38 -12.95 -7.38
C HIS A 95 -7.04 -12.55 -8.71
N ALA A 96 -7.22 -13.52 -9.60
CA ALA A 96 -7.82 -13.31 -10.91
C ALA A 96 -9.29 -12.85 -10.80
N LEU A 97 -9.78 -12.16 -11.83
CA LEU A 97 -11.21 -12.05 -12.11
C LEU A 97 -11.84 -13.44 -12.08
N GLN A 98 -12.60 -13.75 -11.02
CA GLN A 98 -13.49 -14.90 -11.05
C GLN A 98 -14.67 -14.56 -11.96
N PRO A 99 -15.12 -15.48 -12.83
CA PRO A 99 -16.40 -15.30 -13.52
C PRO A 99 -17.48 -15.08 -12.46
N ARG A 100 -18.28 -14.02 -12.63
CA ARG A 100 -19.50 -13.86 -11.83
C ARG A 100 -20.48 -14.92 -12.33
N ASP A 101 -20.93 -15.77 -11.41
CA ASP A 101 -22.07 -16.66 -11.60
C ASP A 101 -23.34 -15.86 -11.95
#